data_AF-A0A087RYS7-F1
#
_entry.id   AF-A0A087RYS7-F1
#
_cell.length_a   1.000
_cell.length_b   1.000
_cell.length_c   1.000
_cell.angle_alpha   90.00
_cell.angle_beta   90.00
_cell.angle_gamma   90.00
#
_symmetry.space_group_name_H-M   'P 1'
#
loop_
_entity.id
_entity.type
_entity.pdbx_description
1 polymer ?
#
loop_
_entity_poly.entity_id
_entity_poly.type
_entity_poly.pdbx_seq_one_letter_code
_entity_poly.pdbx_strand_id
1 'polypeptide(L)' 'MTEVPMINDSAPEELRCTTCLLPMQYQTKKDGKFLWQCFKCGKQYLVPGNNDGSVEESWSPPR' A
#
# COMPACT_ATOMS: atom_id res chain seq x y z
N MET A 1 11.08 26.78 -16.93
CA MET A 1 9.66 26.90 -16.57
C MET A 1 8.99 25.66 -17.14
N THR A 2 8.97 24.54 -16.40
CA THR A 2 7.98 24.19 -15.35
C THR A 2 6.59 24.32 -15.96
N GLU A 3 5.86 23.26 -16.26
CA GLU A 3 5.39 22.22 -15.34
C GLU A 3 4.81 21.05 -16.14
N VAL A 4 5.31 19.84 -15.91
CA VAL A 4 4.54 18.64 -16.28
C VAL A 4 3.52 18.47 -15.17
N PRO A 5 2.20 18.39 -15.45
CA PRO A 5 1.21 18.21 -14.40
C PRO A 5 1.41 16.82 -13.81
N MET A 6 2.20 16.72 -12.74
CA MET A 6 2.35 15.55 -11.91
C MET A 6 1.09 15.42 -11.04
N ILE A 7 -0.06 15.26 -11.67
CA ILE A 7 -1.18 14.56 -11.06
C ILE A 7 -0.77 13.09 -11.08
N ASN A 8 -0.03 12.68 -10.04
CA ASN A 8 0.04 11.28 -9.67
C ASN A 8 -1.10 11.01 -8.68
N ASP A 9 -2.34 11.13 -9.17
CA ASP A 9 -3.57 10.70 -8.49
C ASP A 9 -3.81 9.19 -8.68
N SER A 10 -2.78 8.46 -9.11
CA SER A 10 -2.77 7.02 -9.06
C SER A 10 -2.29 6.63 -7.66
N ALA A 11 -3.16 6.04 -6.86
CA ALA A 11 -2.82 5.33 -5.62
C ALA A 11 -1.43 4.68 -5.76
N PRO A 12 -0.55 4.71 -4.74
CA PRO A 12 0.87 4.39 -4.91
C PRO A 12 1.01 3.09 -5.70
N GLU A 13 1.41 3.19 -6.98
CA GLU A 13 1.55 2.03 -7.87
C GLU A 13 2.53 1.01 -7.27
N GLU A 14 3.39 1.49 -6.36
CA GLU A 14 4.31 0.71 -5.58
C GLU A 14 4.24 1.09 -4.09
N LEU A 15 3.58 0.25 -3.28
CA LEU A 15 3.65 0.37 -1.82
C LEU A 15 4.94 -0.29 -1.32
N ARG A 16 5.77 0.43 -0.57
CA ARG A 16 7.00 -0.13 0.01
C ARG A 16 6.81 -0.48 1.48
N CYS A 17 7.36 -1.62 1.88
CA CYS A 17 7.39 -2.01 3.29
C CYS A 17 8.35 -1.11 4.06
N THR A 18 7.88 -0.48 5.14
CA THR A 18 8.74 0.39 5.97
C THR A 18 9.82 -0.39 6.73
N THR A 19 9.67 -1.71 6.88
CA THR A 19 10.63 -2.57 7.57
C THR A 19 11.70 -3.12 6.62
N CYS A 20 11.28 -3.65 5.46
CA CYS A 20 12.21 -4.29 4.53
C CYS A 20 12.72 -3.35 3.43
N LEU A 21 12.08 -2.19 3.26
CA LEU A 21 12.31 -1.26 2.14
C LEU A 21 12.11 -1.90 0.76
N LEU A 22 11.41 -3.05 0.73
CA LEU A 22 11.07 -3.81 -0.47
C LEU A 22 9.66 -3.46 -0.95
N PRO A 23 9.40 -3.56 -2.26
CA PRO A 23 8.05 -3.42 -2.81
C PRO A 23 7.14 -4.50 -2.21
N MET A 24 5.95 -4.08 -1.80
CA MET A 24 4.90 -4.95 -1.32
C MET A 24 4.07 -5.42 -2.49
N GLN A 25 3.49 -6.61 -2.35
CA GLN A 25 2.64 -7.19 -3.36
C GLN A 25 1.18 -6.89 -3.01
N TYR A 26 0.43 -6.37 -3.98
CA TYR A 26 -1.01 -6.30 -3.88
C TYR A 26 -1.59 -7.71 -3.84
N GLN A 27 -2.40 -7.99 -2.82
CA GLN A 27 -3.04 -9.28 -2.62
C GLN A 27 -4.48 -9.27 -3.12
N THR A 28 -5.31 -8.37 -2.60
CA THR A 28 -6.74 -8.30 -2.94
C THR A 28 -7.35 -6.99 -2.45
N LYS A 29 -8.56 -6.67 -2.88
CA LYS A 29 -9.31 -5.51 -2.38
C LYS A 29 -10.36 -6.00 -1.39
N LYS A 30 -10.28 -5.57 -0.13
CA LYS A 30 -11.27 -5.86 0.92
C LYS A 30 -11.95 -4.57 1.34
N ASP A 31 -13.28 -4.53 1.28
CA ASP A 31 -14.07 -3.42 1.82
C ASP A 31 -13.69 -2.04 1.25
N GLY A 32 -13.43 -1.98 -0.06
CA GLY A 32 -12.97 -0.75 -0.72
C GLY A 32 -11.47 -0.41 -0.50
N LYS A 33 -10.77 -1.16 0.36
CA LYS A 33 -9.34 -1.00 0.67
C LYS A 33 -8.49 -2.03 -0.05
N PHE A 34 -7.35 -1.61 -0.58
CA PHE A 34 -6.35 -2.46 -1.20
C PHE A 34 -5.47 -3.09 -0.13
N LEU A 35 -5.47 -4.42 -0.04
CA LEU A 35 -4.60 -5.18 0.84
C LEU A 35 -3.27 -5.42 0.14
N TRP A 36 -2.20 -4.90 0.73
CA TRP A 36 -0.82 -5.10 0.33
C TRP A 36 -0.10 -5.93 1.37
N GLN A 37 0.79 -6.83 0.94
CA GLN A 37 1.58 -7.65 1.85
C GLN A 37 3.05 -7.69 1.42
N CYS A 38 3.96 -7.59 2.39
CA CYS A 38 5.38 -7.74 2.15
C CYS A 38 5.71 -9.23 2.14
N PHE A 39 6.24 -9.72 1.03
CA PHE A 39 6.65 -11.12 0.89
C PHE A 39 7.79 -11.52 1.84
N LYS A 40 8.61 -10.56 2.27
CA LYS A 40 9.79 -10.82 3.11
C LYS A 40 9.43 -10.98 4.59
N CYS A 41 8.64 -10.06 5.15
CA CYS A 41 8.33 -10.02 6.59
C CYS A 41 6.86 -10.29 6.92
N GLY A 42 5.98 -10.42 5.93
CA GLY A 42 4.56 -10.66 6.16
C GLY A 42 3.76 -9.45 6.65
N LYS A 43 4.36 -8.25 6.70
CA LYS A 43 3.65 -7.01 7.03
C LYS A 43 2.53 -6.76 6.02
N GLN A 44 1.37 -6.32 6.48
CA GLN A 44 0.19 -6.03 5.67
C GLN A 44 -0.22 -4.57 5.83
N TYR A 45 -0.66 -3.95 4.72
CA TYR A 45 -1.29 -2.64 4.73
C TYR A 45 -2.62 -2.70 4.00
N LEU A 46 -3.63 -2.05 4.57
CA LEU A 46 -4.92 -1.82 3.95
C LEU A 46 -4.98 -0.34 3.57
N VAL A 47 -4.80 -0.09 2.28
CA VAL A 47 -4.78 1.26 1.71
C VAL A 47 -6.17 1.55 1.13
N PRO A 48 -6.93 2.50 1.67
CA PRO A 48 -8.21 2.87 1.09
C PRO A 48 -8.00 3.47 -0.31
N GLY A 49 -8.86 3.10 -1.26
CA GLY A 49 -8.80 3.66 -2.62
C GLY A 49 -9.29 5.09 -2.74
N ASN A 50 -9.81 5.64 -1.65
CA ASN A 50 -10.38 6.97 -1.55
C ASN A 50 -9.51 7.72 -0.54
N ASN A 51 -9.16 8.98 -0.80
CA ASN A 51 -8.28 9.81 0.05
C ASN A 51 -8.91 10.19 1.42
N ASP A 52 -9.99 9.52 1.82
CA ASP A 52 -10.77 9.79 3.03
C ASP A 52 -10.49 8.78 4.16
N GLY A 53 -9.71 7.73 3.88
CA GLY A 53 -9.38 6.71 4.89
C GLY A 53 -7.90 6.72 5.31
N SER A 54 -7.65 6.49 6.59
CA SER A 54 -6.31 6.20 7.10
C SER A 54 -5.82 4.83 6.60
N VAL A 55 -4.54 4.72 6.24
CA VAL A 55 -3.91 3.44 5.95
C VAL A 55 -3.84 2.61 7.23
N GLU A 56 -4.42 1.41 7.21
CA GLU A 56 -4.34 0.51 8.37
C GLU A 56 -3.19 -0.46 8.19
N GLU A 57 -2.33 -0.56 9.20
CA GLU A 57 -1.23 -1.51 9.23
C GLU A 57 -1.54 -2.69 10.14
N SER A 58 -1.22 -3.89 9.68
CA SER A 58 -1.36 -5.12 10.44
C SER A 58 -0.26 -6.10 10.08
N TRP A 59 -0.01 -7.06 10.95
CA TRP A 59 0.97 -8.11 10.72
C TRP A 59 0.25 -9.43 10.52
N SER A 60 0.71 -10.22 9.55
CA SER A 60 0.29 -11.62 9.49
C SER A 60 0.72 -12.30 10.79
N PRO A 61 -0.19 -13.00 11.49
CA PRO A 61 0.20 -13.71 12.70
C PRO A 61 1.31 -14.71 12.36
N PRO A 62 2.31 -14.89 13.25
CA PRO A 62 3.33 -15.92 13.07
C PRO A 62 2.60 -17.28 12.96
N ARG A 63 2.84 -18.00 11.86
CA ARG A 63 2.40 -19.39 11.70
C ARG A 63 3.36 -20.32 12.41
#